data_AF-A0A1F9FH85-F1
#
_entry.id   AF-A0A1F9FH85-F1
#
_cell.length_a   1.000
_cell.length_b   1.000
_cell.length_c   1.000
_cell.angle_alpha   90.00
_cell.angle_beta   90.00
_cell.angle_gamma   90.00
#
_symmetry.space_group_name_H-M   'P 1'
#
loop_
_entity.id
_entity.type
_entity.pdbx_description
1 polymer ?
#
loop_
_entity_poly.entity_id
_entity_poly.type
_entity_poly.pdbx_seq_one_letter_code
_entity_poly.pdbx_strand_id
1 'polypeptide(L)'
;MATAREKLYEEMVAMSAAPPGPHADAEMRKLMTRYRVQTKPGIDIPAGATARDALGDRLLAIWRAGGADLHNKLGTAIDEFRMQLKGAGAVSSPPRPANRQSRPPVPAVDDDDPADPPPPVRAPDKRPAPTLAAPDPPARVNHGRGGAEPVAGGPRKRGRTRGECPKCHSMGVVLARSYAGDEYFSCIYCGWQAFKPTDEDDPNASLAVRLLGQTLTNGPPRE
;
A
#
# COMPACT_ATOMS: atom_id res chain seq x y z
N MET A 1 13.22 16.62 3.80
CA MET A 1 11.77 16.51 3.46
C MET A 1 11.03 16.49 4.79
N ALA A 2 10.33 17.56 5.15
CA ALA A 2 9.59 17.60 6.41
C ALA A 2 8.51 16.51 6.41
N THR A 3 8.44 15.73 7.49
CA THR A 3 7.41 14.71 7.65
C THR A 3 6.02 15.37 7.78
N ALA A 4 4.94 14.62 7.53
CA ALA A 4 3.58 15.12 7.73
C ALA A 4 3.36 15.63 9.16
N ARG A 5 4.07 15.02 10.11
CA ARG A 5 4.08 15.39 11.52
C ARG A 5 4.73 16.74 11.78
N GLU A 6 5.95 16.93 11.30
CA GLU A 6 6.65 18.21 11.41
C GLU A 6 5.84 19.35 10.78
N LYS A 7 5.25 19.12 9.60
CA LYS A 7 4.44 20.15 8.94
C LYS A 7 3.21 20.56 9.73
N LEU A 8 2.44 19.60 10.26
CA LEU A 8 1.28 19.96 11.09
C LEU A 8 1.72 20.70 12.35
N TYR A 9 2.81 20.27 12.97
CA TYR A 9 3.35 20.93 14.16
C TYR A 9 3.76 22.38 13.86
N GLU A 10 4.52 22.62 12.78
CA GLU A 10 4.91 23.97 12.35
C GLU A 10 3.69 24.86 12.06
N GLU A 11 2.69 24.34 11.34
CA GLU A 11 1.45 25.07 11.05
C GLU A 11 0.66 25.38 12.34
N MET A 12 0.62 24.44 13.29
CA MET A 12 -0.03 24.64 14.60
C MET A 12 0.71 25.67 15.45
N VAL A 13 2.04 25.65 15.45
CA VAL A 13 2.87 26.65 16.14
C VAL A 13 2.63 28.04 15.54
N ALA A 14 2.60 28.15 14.21
CA ALA A 14 2.30 29.39 13.52
C ALA A 14 0.90 29.92 13.84
N MET A 15 -0.12 29.05 13.87
CA MET A 15 -1.48 29.43 14.28
C MET A 15 -1.54 29.85 15.76
N SER A 16 -0.78 29.17 16.62
CA SER A 16 -0.78 29.44 18.06
C SER A 16 -0.13 30.77 18.47
N ALA A 17 0.61 31.41 17.55
CA ALA A 17 1.15 32.75 17.76
C ALA A 17 0.04 33.81 17.93
N ALA A 18 -1.15 33.55 17.41
CA ALA A 18 -2.33 34.35 17.66
C ALA A 18 -3.23 33.69 18.73
N PRO A 19 -3.89 34.47 19.60
CA PRO A 19 -4.91 33.92 20.49
C PRO A 19 -6.08 33.35 19.67
N PRO A 20 -6.74 32.28 20.14
CA PRO A 20 -7.81 31.63 19.40
C PRO A 20 -9.01 32.57 19.22
N GLY A 21 -9.26 32.98 17.98
CA GLY A 21 -10.41 33.81 17.62
C GLY A 21 -11.73 33.02 17.50
N PRO A 22 -12.84 33.69 17.17
CA PRO A 22 -14.15 33.06 16.98
C PRO A 22 -14.19 32.07 15.79
N HIS A 23 -13.20 32.12 14.90
CA HIS A 23 -13.07 31.22 13.75
C HIS A 23 -12.04 30.11 13.94
N ALA A 24 -11.48 29.95 15.14
CA ALA A 24 -10.43 28.97 15.42
C ALA A 24 -10.85 27.53 15.08
N ASP A 25 -12.11 27.13 15.35
CA ASP A 25 -12.61 25.80 14.99
C ASP A 25 -12.62 25.58 13.47
N ALA A 26 -13.05 26.59 12.71
CA ALA A 26 -13.13 26.51 11.25
C ALA A 26 -11.73 26.44 10.62
N GLU A 27 -10.79 27.22 11.12
CA GLU A 27 -9.38 27.18 10.70
C GLU A 27 -8.72 25.85 11.02
N MET A 28 -8.94 25.33 12.23
CA MET A 28 -8.45 24.01 12.65
C MET A 28 -9.01 22.91 11.74
N ARG A 29 -10.32 22.88 11.48
CA ARG A 29 -10.93 21.91 10.58
C ARG A 29 -10.34 22.02 9.16
N LYS A 30 -10.17 23.24 8.66
CA LYS A 30 -9.56 23.50 7.35
C LYS A 30 -8.12 22.97 7.27
N LEU A 31 -7.32 23.21 8.31
CA LEU A 31 -5.96 22.67 8.44
C LEU A 31 -5.98 21.14 8.37
N MET A 32 -6.83 20.50 9.18
CA MET A 32 -6.94 19.04 9.27
C MET A 32 -7.38 18.36 7.97
N THR A 33 -8.07 19.05 7.04
CA THR A 33 -8.42 18.49 5.73
C THR A 33 -7.21 18.16 4.84
N ARG A 34 -6.05 18.80 5.09
CA ARG A 34 -4.79 18.57 4.38
C ARG A 34 -4.09 17.28 4.81
N TYR A 35 -4.53 16.70 5.92
CA TYR A 35 -3.90 15.54 6.53
C TYR A 35 -4.84 14.32 6.51
N ARG A 36 -4.28 13.14 6.28
CA ARG A 36 -4.91 11.87 6.61
C ARG A 36 -4.41 11.45 7.99
N VAL A 37 -5.34 11.20 8.89
CA VAL A 37 -5.07 10.86 10.29
C VAL A 37 -5.59 9.46 10.55
N GLN A 38 -4.77 8.61 11.16
CA GLN A 38 -5.14 7.28 11.63
C GLN A 38 -4.77 7.18 13.10
N THR A 39 -5.63 6.57 13.91
CA THR A 39 -5.33 6.32 15.32
C THR A 39 -4.28 5.24 15.47
N LYS A 40 -3.40 5.43 16.47
CA LYS A 40 -2.56 4.35 16.97
C LYS A 40 -3.40 3.43 17.88
N PRO A 41 -3.04 2.15 18.00
CA PRO A 41 -3.71 1.25 18.93
C PRO A 41 -3.61 1.79 20.37
N GLY A 42 -4.72 1.74 21.11
CA GLY A 42 -4.82 2.22 22.49
C GLY A 42 -5.34 3.64 22.66
N ILE A 43 -5.58 4.39 21.58
CA ILE A 43 -6.25 5.70 21.64
C ILE A 43 -7.76 5.50 21.50
N ASP A 44 -8.51 5.99 22.49
CA ASP A 44 -9.96 5.98 22.47
C ASP A 44 -10.51 7.11 21.59
N ILE A 45 -11.46 6.80 20.72
CA ILE A 45 -12.14 7.78 19.87
C ILE A 45 -13.62 7.76 20.23
N PRO A 46 -14.24 8.92 20.51
CA PRO A 46 -15.68 9.00 20.76
C PRO A 46 -16.48 8.32 19.64
N ALA A 47 -17.54 7.59 20.01
CA ALA A 47 -18.41 6.94 19.04
C ALA A 47 -19.01 7.99 18.08
N GLY A 48 -18.83 7.77 16.78
CA GLY A 48 -19.29 8.69 15.73
C GLY A 48 -18.31 9.80 15.33
N ALA A 49 -17.17 9.94 16.03
CA ALA A 49 -16.10 10.85 15.62
C ALA A 49 -15.06 10.13 14.75
N THR A 50 -14.47 10.83 13.78
CA THR A 50 -13.32 10.30 13.05
C THR A 50 -12.01 10.60 13.79
N ALA A 51 -10.95 9.86 13.50
CA ALA A 51 -9.61 10.13 14.05
C ALA A 51 -9.12 11.56 13.75
N ARG A 52 -9.55 12.13 12.62
CA ARG A 52 -9.24 13.51 12.27
C ARG A 52 -9.94 14.49 13.22
N ASP A 53 -11.22 14.26 13.49
CA ASP A 53 -12.04 15.14 14.33
C ASP A 53 -11.51 15.10 15.78
N ALA A 54 -11.26 13.90 16.31
CA ALA A 54 -10.70 13.73 17.64
C ALA A 54 -9.33 14.42 17.81
N LEU A 55 -8.43 14.34 16.82
CA LEU A 55 -7.16 15.08 16.85
C LEU A 55 -7.41 16.59 16.78
N GLY A 56 -8.27 17.06 15.87
CA GLY A 56 -8.58 18.47 15.70
C GLY A 56 -9.15 19.10 16.97
N ASP A 57 -10.11 18.43 17.61
CA ASP A 57 -10.73 18.88 18.85
C ASP A 57 -9.72 18.92 20.00
N ARG A 58 -8.83 17.92 20.08
CA ARG A 58 -7.78 17.88 21.12
C ARG A 58 -6.73 18.98 20.95
N LEU A 59 -6.29 19.23 19.72
CA LEU A 59 -5.35 20.33 19.42
C LEU A 59 -5.99 21.68 19.72
N LEU A 60 -7.27 21.84 19.40
CA LEU A 60 -8.01 23.07 19.68
C LEU A 60 -8.20 23.29 21.18
N ALA A 61 -8.51 22.25 21.94
CA ALA A 61 -8.60 22.32 23.40
C ALA A 61 -7.25 22.72 24.04
N ILE A 62 -6.14 22.15 23.56
CA ILE A 62 -4.78 22.51 24.01
C ILE A 62 -4.48 23.98 23.69
N TRP A 63 -4.78 24.43 22.47
CA TRP A 63 -4.57 25.82 22.06
C TRP A 63 -5.40 26.82 22.88
N ARG A 64 -6.68 26.50 23.14
CA ARG A 64 -7.57 27.32 23.98
C ARG A 64 -7.16 27.38 25.44
N ALA A 65 -6.68 26.28 26.00
CA ALA A 65 -6.19 26.24 27.37
C ALA A 65 -4.92 27.11 27.54
N GLY A 66 -4.10 27.19 26.50
CA GLY A 66 -2.84 27.93 26.53
C GLY A 66 -1.84 27.37 27.56
N GLY A 67 -0.88 28.21 27.95
CA GLY A 67 0.13 27.92 28.97
C GLY A 67 1.55 27.79 28.43
N ALA A 68 2.53 27.81 29.34
CA ALA A 68 3.95 27.77 29.01
C ALA A 68 4.36 26.49 28.23
N ASP A 69 3.66 25.37 28.49
CA ASP A 69 3.94 24.06 27.86
C ASP A 69 3.12 23.78 26.59
N LEU A 70 2.55 24.81 25.96
CA LEU A 70 1.66 24.65 24.81
C LEU A 70 2.31 23.82 23.69
N HIS A 71 3.53 24.17 23.30
CA HIS A 71 4.29 23.51 22.24
C HIS A 71 4.53 22.02 22.53
N ASN A 72 4.93 21.70 23.76
CA ASN A 72 5.16 20.32 24.18
C ASN A 72 3.85 19.51 24.11
N LYS A 73 2.76 20.06 24.64
CA LYS A 73 1.43 19.40 24.60
C LYS A 73 0.93 19.16 23.17
N LEU A 74 1.12 20.14 22.27
CA LEU A 74 0.81 19.97 20.85
C LEU A 74 1.64 18.84 20.22
N GLY A 75 2.95 18.84 20.48
CA GLY A 75 3.87 17.81 19.97
C GLY A 75 3.49 16.39 20.41
N THR A 76 3.13 16.23 21.69
CA THR A 76 2.67 14.95 22.27
C THR A 76 1.32 14.52 21.71
N ALA A 77 0.36 15.44 21.59
CA ALA A 77 -0.97 15.11 21.05
C ALA A 77 -0.89 14.65 19.58
N ILE A 78 -0.04 15.29 18.76
CA ILE A 78 0.19 14.85 17.37
C ILE A 78 0.86 13.47 17.34
N ASP A 79 1.70 13.16 18.33
CA ASP A 79 2.44 11.90 18.41
C ASP A 79 1.56 10.67 18.60
N GLU A 80 0.37 10.84 19.16
CA GLU A 80 -0.57 9.74 19.38
C GLU A 80 -1.22 9.25 18.08
N PHE A 81 -1.08 9.98 16.98
CA PHE A 81 -1.71 9.67 15.71
C PHE A 81 -0.67 9.38 14.62
N ARG A 82 -1.04 8.52 13.66
CA ARG A 82 -0.27 8.34 12.42
C ARG A 82 -0.79 9.32 11.38
N MET A 83 0.12 10.11 10.80
CA MET A 83 -0.25 11.15 9.85
C MET A 83 0.40 10.96 8.50
N GLN A 84 -0.36 11.28 7.46
CA GLN A 84 0.11 11.33 6.09
C GLN A 84 -0.38 12.63 5.45
N LEU A 85 0.51 13.33 4.73
CA LEU A 85 0.10 14.47 3.91
C LEU A 85 -0.81 13.95 2.81
N LYS A 86 -1.98 14.57 2.66
CA LYS A 86 -2.80 14.37 1.48
C LYS A 86 -2.06 15.10 0.36
N GLY A 87 -1.17 14.39 -0.33
CA GLY A 87 -0.28 14.98 -1.33
C GLY A 87 -1.06 15.88 -2.28
N ALA A 88 -0.61 17.13 -2.43
CA ALA A 88 -1.20 18.13 -3.33
C ALA A 88 -1.16 17.72 -4.82
N GLY A 89 -0.64 16.53 -5.13
CA GLY A 89 -0.30 16.07 -6.47
C GLY A 89 -0.71 14.63 -6.78
N ALA A 90 -1.68 14.05 -6.08
CA ALA A 90 -2.57 13.13 -6.79
C ALA A 90 -3.65 14.02 -7.42
N VAL A 91 -3.29 14.73 -8.49
CA VAL A 91 -4.27 15.04 -9.53
C VAL A 91 -4.97 13.71 -9.74
N SER A 92 -6.25 13.61 -9.35
CA SER A 92 -7.06 12.42 -9.60
C SER A 92 -6.67 11.97 -10.98
N SER A 93 -5.98 10.82 -11.10
CA SER A 93 -5.64 10.32 -12.42
C SER A 93 -6.95 10.36 -13.19
N PRO A 94 -7.00 11.01 -14.37
CA PRO A 94 -8.24 11.18 -15.11
C PRO A 94 -8.94 9.83 -15.10
N PRO A 95 -10.25 9.78 -14.76
CA PRO A 95 -10.95 8.54 -14.53
C PRO A 95 -10.57 7.60 -15.66
N ARG A 96 -9.85 6.52 -15.32
CA ARG A 96 -9.43 5.53 -16.30
C ARG A 96 -10.70 5.22 -17.09
N PRO A 97 -10.71 5.43 -18.43
CA PRO A 97 -11.92 5.24 -19.19
C PRO A 97 -12.44 3.87 -18.82
N ALA A 98 -13.66 3.83 -18.27
CA ALA A 98 -14.29 2.59 -17.91
C ALA A 98 -14.21 1.73 -19.16
N ASN A 99 -13.36 0.71 -19.12
CA ASN A 99 -13.35 -0.30 -20.16
C ASN A 99 -14.70 -0.99 -19.96
N ARG A 100 -15.68 -0.47 -20.69
CA ARG A 100 -17.04 -0.98 -20.81
C ARG A 100 -16.89 -2.27 -21.61
N GLN A 101 -16.26 -3.27 -21.00
CA GLN A 101 -16.47 -4.64 -21.38
C GLN A 101 -17.96 -4.85 -21.13
N SER A 102 -18.68 -4.76 -22.24
CA SER A 102 -20.04 -5.22 -22.43
C SER A 102 -20.14 -6.62 -21.84
N ARG A 103 -20.53 -6.68 -20.57
CA ARG A 103 -21.03 -7.88 -19.94
C ARG A 103 -22.28 -8.26 -20.76
N PRO A 104 -22.33 -9.45 -21.36
CA PRO A 104 -23.54 -9.89 -22.04
C PRO A 104 -24.71 -9.87 -21.05
N PRO A 105 -25.94 -9.54 -21.51
CA PRO A 105 -27.11 -9.55 -20.65
C PRO A 105 -27.26 -10.94 -20.05
N VAL A 106 -27.16 -11.02 -18.72
CA VAL A 106 -27.54 -12.22 -17.98
C VAL A 106 -29.07 -12.26 -18.04
N PRO A 107 -29.69 -13.36 -18.51
CA PRO A 107 -31.14 -13.50 -18.47
C PRO A 107 -31.62 -13.36 -17.01
N ALA A 108 -32.75 -12.67 -16.85
CA ALA A 108 -33.45 -12.58 -15.58
C ALA A 108 -33.79 -14.00 -15.12
N VAL A 109 -33.16 -14.43 -14.03
CA VAL A 109 -33.63 -15.55 -13.23
C VAL A 109 -34.52 -14.94 -12.15
N ASP A 110 -35.79 -15.32 -12.19
CA ASP A 110 -36.77 -15.04 -11.14
C ASP A 110 -36.28 -15.67 -9.82
N ASP A 111 -35.91 -14.81 -8.87
CA ASP A 111 -35.66 -15.14 -7.47
C ASP A 111 -37.00 -15.40 -6.77
N ASP A 112 -37.46 -16.65 -6.81
CA ASP A 112 -38.40 -17.21 -5.82
C ASP A 112 -37.61 -18.24 -4.99
N ASP A 113 -36.75 -17.74 -4.10
CA ASP A 113 -35.97 -18.57 -3.18
C ASP A 113 -36.47 -18.36 -1.73
N PRO A 114 -37.01 -19.42 -1.09
CA PRO A 114 -37.62 -19.35 0.23
C PRO A 114 -36.57 -19.28 1.35
N ALA A 115 -36.63 -18.19 2.12
CA ALA A 115 -36.20 -18.03 3.51
C ALA A 115 -35.22 -19.10 4.06
N ASP A 116 -33.93 -18.90 3.80
CA ASP A 116 -32.84 -19.64 4.43
C ASP A 116 -32.85 -19.43 5.97
N PRO A 117 -32.82 -20.49 6.80
CA PRO A 117 -32.77 -20.36 8.25
C PRO A 117 -31.44 -19.77 8.74
N PRO A 118 -31.43 -19.09 9.90
CA PRO A 118 -30.24 -18.43 10.42
C PRO A 118 -29.12 -19.44 10.75
N PRO A 119 -27.85 -19.10 10.49
CA PRO A 119 -26.73 -19.99 10.81
C PRO A 119 -26.56 -20.14 12.34
N PRO A 120 -26.14 -21.32 12.82
CA PRO A 120 -25.91 -21.56 14.23
C PRO A 120 -24.73 -20.74 14.78
N VAL A 121 -24.96 -20.15 15.94
CA VAL A 121 -23.98 -19.41 16.75
C VAL A 121 -22.81 -20.33 17.10
N ARG A 122 -21.63 -20.07 16.52
CA ARG A 122 -20.39 -20.77 16.90
C ARG A 122 -19.88 -20.23 18.24
N ALA A 123 -19.67 -21.14 19.19
CA ALA A 123 -19.04 -20.87 20.47
C ALA A 123 -17.56 -20.45 20.30
N PRO A 124 -16.99 -19.66 21.23
CA PRO A 124 -15.61 -19.19 21.15
C PRO A 124 -14.60 -20.32 21.46
N ASP A 125 -13.74 -20.61 20.49
CA ASP A 125 -12.57 -21.49 20.63
C ASP A 125 -11.55 -20.90 21.61
N LYS A 126 -11.23 -21.68 22.65
CA LYS A 126 -10.11 -21.43 23.57
C LYS A 126 -8.80 -21.70 22.84
N ARG A 127 -8.08 -20.64 22.44
CA ARG A 127 -6.69 -20.76 21.98
C ARG A 127 -5.72 -20.83 23.18
N PRO A 128 -4.86 -21.86 23.28
CA PRO A 128 -3.73 -21.84 24.19
C PRO A 128 -2.60 -20.96 23.66
N ALA A 129 -1.85 -20.37 24.60
CA ALA A 129 -0.71 -19.49 24.36
C ALA A 129 0.49 -20.25 23.75
N PRO A 130 1.23 -19.65 22.80
CA PRO A 130 2.51 -20.18 22.36
C PRO A 130 3.68 -19.61 23.18
N THR A 131 4.50 -20.57 23.59
CA THR A 131 5.71 -20.54 24.42
C THR A 131 6.89 -19.80 23.78
N LEU A 132 7.75 -19.28 24.66
CA LEU A 132 9.05 -18.62 24.42
C LEU A 132 10.13 -19.53 23.78
N ALA A 133 11.01 -18.87 23.01
CA ALA A 133 12.49 -19.00 22.97
C ALA A 133 13.24 -19.69 21.79
N ALA A 134 14.07 -18.85 21.13
CA ALA A 134 15.46 -19.04 20.61
C ALA A 134 15.74 -19.95 19.39
N PRO A 135 16.93 -19.91 18.71
CA PRO A 135 18.06 -18.95 18.67
C PRO A 135 18.48 -18.47 17.24
N ASP A 136 19.48 -17.57 17.15
CA ASP A 136 20.11 -17.02 15.93
C ASP A 136 20.83 -18.03 15.00
N PRO A 137 20.83 -17.82 13.67
CA PRO A 137 21.73 -18.51 12.73
C PRO A 137 22.90 -17.64 12.22
N PRO A 138 24.02 -18.27 11.78
CA PRO A 138 25.31 -17.61 11.54
C PRO A 138 25.48 -16.97 10.15
N ALA A 139 26.49 -16.11 10.07
CA ALA A 139 26.97 -15.39 8.89
C ALA A 139 27.34 -16.29 7.70
N ARG A 140 27.00 -15.84 6.48
CA ARG A 140 27.48 -16.43 5.21
C ARG A 140 28.20 -15.42 4.33
N VAL A 141 29.15 -15.97 3.59
CA VAL A 141 30.28 -15.36 2.90
C VAL A 141 30.15 -15.54 1.38
N ASN A 142 30.45 -14.48 0.63
CA ASN A 142 31.03 -14.35 -0.73
C ASN A 142 30.39 -14.87 -2.04
N HIS A 143 30.95 -14.25 -3.11
CA HIS A 143 30.94 -14.51 -4.57
C HIS A 143 29.86 -13.71 -5.33
N GLY A 144 30.10 -13.03 -6.45
CA GLY A 144 31.22 -12.98 -7.39
C GLY A 144 30.70 -12.32 -8.69
N ARG A 145 31.58 -11.62 -9.41
CA ARG A 145 31.33 -10.92 -10.69
C ARG A 145 30.86 -11.84 -11.83
N GLY A 146 30.15 -11.27 -12.81
CA GLY A 146 30.06 -11.81 -14.19
C GLY A 146 28.96 -11.14 -14.99
N GLY A 147 29.25 -10.66 -16.21
CA GLY A 147 28.39 -9.76 -16.99
C GLY A 147 27.50 -10.42 -18.05
N ALA A 148 26.65 -9.62 -18.69
CA ALA A 148 26.29 -9.68 -20.11
C ALA A 148 25.20 -8.62 -20.40
N GLU A 149 25.33 -7.94 -21.53
CA GLU A 149 24.42 -6.90 -22.01
C GLU A 149 23.46 -7.48 -23.06
N PRO A 150 22.13 -7.26 -22.95
CA PRO A 150 21.21 -7.50 -24.07
C PRO A 150 20.42 -6.25 -24.47
N VAL A 151 20.65 -5.80 -25.70
CA VAL A 151 20.03 -4.66 -26.41
C VAL A 151 18.52 -4.86 -26.64
N ALA A 152 17.81 -3.72 -26.67
CA ALA A 152 16.44 -3.46 -27.13
C ALA A 152 15.26 -3.65 -26.14
N GLY A 153 14.57 -2.54 -25.82
CA GLY A 153 13.10 -2.56 -25.72
C GLY A 153 12.37 -2.06 -24.46
N GLY A 154 12.97 -1.34 -23.51
CA GLY A 154 12.22 -0.73 -22.38
C GLY A 154 13.06 0.19 -21.49
N PRO A 155 12.46 1.12 -20.70
CA PRO A 155 13.21 2.17 -20.01
C PRO A 155 14.24 1.60 -19.01
N ARG A 156 15.50 1.53 -19.43
CA ARG A 156 16.62 1.14 -18.58
C ARG A 156 16.94 2.26 -17.59
N LYS A 157 16.27 2.28 -16.44
CA LYS A 157 16.88 2.90 -15.25
C LYS A 157 18.02 2.00 -14.79
N ARG A 158 19.21 2.24 -15.34
CA ARG A 158 20.48 1.65 -14.87
C ARG A 158 20.62 1.96 -13.38
N GLY A 159 20.75 0.93 -12.55
CA GLY A 159 21.32 1.07 -11.21
C GLY A 159 20.40 0.91 -10.00
N ARG A 160 19.21 0.27 -10.10
CA ARG A 160 18.59 -0.29 -8.88
C ARG A 160 19.16 -1.67 -8.63
N THR A 161 19.82 -1.82 -7.49
CA THR A 161 20.31 -3.11 -7.00
C THR A 161 19.13 -4.08 -6.94
N ARG A 162 19.33 -5.31 -7.43
CA ARG A 162 18.30 -6.35 -7.61
C ARG A 162 17.51 -6.70 -6.32
N GLY A 163 17.93 -6.19 -5.15
CA GLY A 163 17.28 -6.38 -3.85
C GLY A 163 16.39 -5.22 -3.38
N GLU A 164 16.31 -4.10 -4.09
CA GLU A 164 15.50 -2.95 -3.64
C GLU A 164 14.05 -3.04 -4.12
N CYS A 165 13.09 -2.94 -3.20
CA CYS A 165 11.68 -2.97 -3.54
C CYS A 165 11.29 -1.75 -4.38
N PRO A 166 10.63 -1.93 -5.54
CA PRO A 166 10.25 -0.79 -6.38
C PRO A 166 9.14 0.07 -5.76
N LYS A 167 8.37 -0.47 -4.82
CA LYS A 167 7.25 0.21 -4.15
C LYS A 167 7.69 1.04 -2.94
N CYS A 168 8.56 0.51 -2.08
CA CYS A 168 8.91 1.15 -0.80
C CYS A 168 10.42 1.37 -0.60
N HIS A 169 11.26 1.05 -1.58
CA HIS A 169 12.72 1.27 -1.55
C HIS A 169 13.47 0.54 -0.42
N SER A 170 12.83 -0.42 0.23
CA SER A 170 13.47 -1.28 1.24
C SER A 170 14.28 -2.39 0.57
N MET A 171 15.35 -2.86 1.20
CA MET A 171 16.14 -4.03 0.74
C MET A 171 15.49 -5.40 1.04
N GLY A 172 14.21 -5.42 1.41
CA GLY A 172 13.51 -6.63 1.85
C GLY A 172 12.82 -7.41 0.74
N VAL A 173 13.38 -7.45 -0.47
CA VAL A 173 12.83 -8.27 -1.57
C VAL A 173 13.38 -9.68 -1.49
N VAL A 174 12.50 -10.66 -1.35
CA VAL A 174 12.83 -12.10 -1.28
C VAL A 174 12.14 -12.86 -2.41
N LEU A 175 12.80 -13.91 -2.91
CA LEU A 175 12.20 -14.86 -3.85
C LEU A 175 11.37 -15.87 -3.07
N ALA A 176 10.09 -15.97 -3.39
CA ALA A 176 9.14 -16.91 -2.80
C ALA A 176 8.61 -17.86 -3.90
N ARG A 177 8.08 -19.01 -3.50
CA ARG A 177 7.49 -20.00 -4.40
C ARG A 177 6.02 -20.20 -4.04
N SER A 178 5.15 -20.16 -5.04
CA SER A 178 3.72 -20.40 -4.87
C SER A 178 3.45 -21.89 -4.68
N TYR A 179 2.25 -22.25 -4.20
CA TYR A 179 1.83 -23.66 -4.13
C TYR A 179 1.73 -24.32 -5.51
N ALA A 180 1.58 -23.53 -6.58
CA ALA A 180 1.57 -24.01 -7.97
C ALA A 180 2.98 -24.21 -8.55
N GLY A 181 4.04 -23.89 -7.78
CA GLY A 181 5.43 -24.04 -8.22
C GLY A 181 6.04 -22.78 -8.85
N ASP A 182 5.26 -21.74 -9.07
CA ASP A 182 5.74 -20.48 -9.67
C ASP A 182 6.64 -19.70 -8.71
N GLU A 183 7.73 -19.16 -9.24
CA GLU A 183 8.63 -18.29 -8.48
C GLU A 183 8.20 -16.82 -8.63
N TYR A 184 8.11 -16.09 -7.51
CA TYR A 184 7.78 -14.67 -7.51
C TYR A 184 8.60 -13.91 -6.48
N PHE A 185 8.91 -12.66 -6.79
CA PHE A 185 9.53 -11.73 -5.85
C PHE A 185 8.46 -11.16 -4.93
N SER A 186 8.72 -11.12 -3.63
CA SER A 186 7.86 -10.50 -2.63
C SER A 186 8.66 -9.55 -1.73
N CYS A 187 8.08 -8.41 -1.36
CA CYS A 187 8.68 -7.50 -0.40
C CYS A 187 8.09 -7.74 1.00
N ILE A 188 8.95 -8.09 1.95
CA ILE A 188 8.54 -8.39 3.34
C ILE A 188 7.95 -7.18 4.06
N TYR A 189 8.29 -5.95 3.64
CA TYR A 189 7.87 -4.73 4.33
C TYR A 189 6.56 -4.14 3.81
N CYS A 190 6.28 -4.25 2.50
CA CYS A 190 5.11 -3.60 1.90
C CYS A 190 4.17 -4.56 1.16
N GLY A 191 4.48 -5.86 1.13
CA GLY A 191 3.69 -6.89 0.48
C GLY A 191 3.66 -6.78 -1.05
N TRP A 192 4.55 -5.98 -1.66
CA TRP A 192 4.67 -5.92 -3.12
C TRP A 192 5.06 -7.29 -3.66
N GLN A 193 4.42 -7.74 -4.74
CA GLN A 193 4.72 -9.01 -5.41
C GLN A 193 4.92 -8.77 -6.91
N ALA A 194 5.87 -9.48 -7.52
CA ALA A 194 6.00 -9.57 -8.96
C ALA A 194 6.44 -10.99 -9.34
N PHE A 195 5.74 -11.59 -10.29
CA PHE A 195 6.12 -12.88 -10.83
C PHE A 195 7.49 -12.75 -11.49
N LYS A 196 8.40 -13.69 -11.17
CA LYS A 196 9.60 -13.84 -11.96
C LYS A 196 9.09 -14.27 -13.33
N PRO A 197 9.35 -13.51 -14.42
CA PRO A 197 9.07 -14.04 -15.73
C PRO A 197 9.77 -15.39 -15.77
N THR A 198 9.03 -16.46 -16.05
CA THR A 198 9.61 -17.73 -16.45
C THR A 198 10.40 -17.41 -17.70
N ASP A 199 11.65 -17.01 -17.53
CA ASP A 199 12.65 -17.15 -18.57
C ASP A 199 12.49 -18.59 -19.02
N GLU A 200 12.12 -18.76 -20.29
CA GLU A 200 12.03 -20.03 -20.99
C GLU A 200 13.43 -20.67 -21.02
N ASP A 201 13.91 -21.13 -19.86
CA ASP A 201 15.05 -22.03 -19.72
C ASP A 201 14.60 -23.44 -20.14
N ASP A 202 14.12 -23.57 -21.37
CA ASP A 202 13.98 -24.85 -22.05
C ASP A 202 14.80 -24.81 -23.34
N PRO A 203 16.08 -25.25 -23.31
CA PRO A 203 16.87 -25.41 -24.52
C PRO A 203 16.29 -26.47 -25.49
N ASN A 204 15.23 -27.21 -25.13
CA ASN A 204 14.53 -28.17 -26.00
C ASN A 204 13.15 -27.72 -26.49
N ALA A 205 12.59 -26.60 -26.01
CA ALA A 205 11.28 -26.13 -26.46
C ALA A 205 11.26 -25.60 -27.90
N SER A 206 12.43 -25.34 -28.52
CA SER A 206 12.54 -24.66 -29.82
C SER A 206 12.87 -25.55 -31.03
N LEU A 207 12.47 -26.82 -31.03
CA LEU A 207 12.54 -27.67 -32.24
C LEU A 207 11.16 -28.18 -32.68
N ALA A 208 10.30 -28.57 -31.75
CA ALA A 208 8.94 -29.00 -32.05
C ALA A 208 8.04 -27.84 -32.54
N VAL A 209 8.15 -26.66 -31.92
CA VAL A 209 7.36 -25.46 -32.32
C VAL A 209 7.80 -24.90 -33.67
N ARG A 210 9.08 -25.08 -34.04
CA ARG A 210 9.61 -24.71 -35.37
C ARG A 210 9.21 -25.70 -36.46
N LEU A 211 9.12 -27.00 -36.16
CA LEU A 211 8.66 -28.03 -37.09
C LEU A 211 7.14 -28.00 -37.32
N LEU A 212 6.36 -27.62 -36.30
CA LEU A 212 4.90 -27.57 -36.38
C LEU A 212 4.34 -26.21 -36.87
N GLY A 213 5.17 -25.16 -36.93
CA GLY A 213 4.73 -23.78 -37.22
C GLY A 213 5.02 -23.23 -38.63
N GLN A 214 5.58 -24.01 -39.57
CA GLN A 214 5.99 -23.50 -40.90
C GLN A 214 5.36 -24.22 -42.11
N THR A 215 4.22 -24.89 -41.95
CA THR A 215 3.43 -25.31 -43.12
C THR A 215 2.02 -24.75 -43.00
N LEU A 216 1.49 -24.23 -44.12
CA LEU A 216 0.11 -23.76 -44.35
C LEU A 216 -0.17 -22.25 -44.23
N THR A 217 0.51 -21.42 -45.03
CA THR A 217 -0.16 -20.33 -45.78
C THR A 217 0.65 -19.93 -47.04
N ASN A 218 0.71 -20.82 -48.04
CA ASN A 218 0.94 -20.41 -49.43
C ASN A 218 -0.43 -20.12 -50.06
N GLY A 219 -0.78 -18.85 -50.22
CA GLY A 219 -1.89 -18.41 -51.08
C GLY A 219 -1.41 -18.28 -52.53
N PRO A 220 -2.25 -18.61 -53.54
CA PRO A 220 -1.83 -18.61 -54.94
C PRO A 220 -1.69 -17.20 -55.51
N PRO A 221 -0.85 -17.01 -56.56
CA PRO A 221 -0.73 -15.74 -57.26
C PRO A 221 -2.01 -15.47 -58.07
N ARG A 222 -2.51 -14.24 -58.00
CA ARG A 222 -3.55 -13.75 -58.91
C ARG A 222 -2.89 -13.26 -60.20
N GLU A 223 -3.34 -13.80 -61.32
CA GLU A 223 -3.14 -13.27 -62.69
C GLU A 223 -3.96 -11.99 -62.91
#